data_AF-A0A2I1HHD7-F1
#
_entry.id   AF-A0A2I1HHD7-F1
#
_cell.length_a   1.000
_cell.length_b   1.000
_cell.length_c   1.000
_cell.angle_alpha   90.00
_cell.angle_beta   90.00
_cell.angle_gamma   90.00
#
_symmetry.space_group_name_H-M   'P 1'
#
loop_
_entity.id
_entity.type
_entity.pdbx_description
1 polymer ?
#
loop_
_entity_poly.entity_id
_entity_poly.type
_entity_poly.pdbx_seq_one_letter_code
_entity_poly.pdbx_strand_id
1 'polypeptide(L)' 'MSKSHITPGKLVVTGSIIPELHYGPYLRDWWVFPKEKTQNYPIPLRLGLEVMIQLNNNPFIIRIVRNVH' A
#
# COMPACT_ATOMS: atom_id res chain seq x y z
N MET A 1 5.77 0.34 -25.38
CA MET A 1 5.12 -0.46 -24.32
C MET A 1 5.98 -0.35 -23.07
N SER A 2 5.61 0.43 -22.05
CA SER A 2 6.40 0.48 -20.82
C SER A 2 6.15 -0.82 -20.05
N LYS A 3 7.16 -1.67 -19.97
CA LYS A 3 7.15 -2.78 -19.01
C LYS A 3 7.13 -2.14 -17.62
N SER A 4 5.99 -2.13 -16.96
CA SER A 4 5.93 -1.79 -15.53
C SER A 4 6.79 -2.84 -14.82
N HIS A 5 8.00 -2.46 -14.41
CA HIS A 5 8.82 -3.30 -13.54
C HIS A 5 8.09 -3.37 -12.20
N ILE A 6 7.28 -4.41 -12.03
CA ILE A 6 6.69 -4.74 -10.74
C ILE A 6 7.78 -5.50 -10.00
N THR A 7 8.46 -4.82 -9.07
CA THR A 7 9.31 -5.50 -8.11
C THR A 7 8.40 -6.26 -7.14
N PRO A 8 8.48 -7.60 -7.06
CA PRO A 8 7.70 -8.36 -6.09
C PRO A 8 8.09 -7.93 -4.67
N GLY A 9 7.12 -7.44 -3.90
CA GLY A 9 7.31 -7.10 -2.50
C GLY A 9 6.94 -8.25 -1.57
N LYS A 10 7.68 -8.43 -0.48
CA LYS A 10 7.34 -9.34 0.62
C LYS A 10 6.72 -8.55 1.76
N LEU A 11 5.52 -8.93 2.19
CA LEU A 11 4.88 -8.36 3.37
C LEU A 11 5.72 -8.67 4.63
N VAL A 12 6.07 -7.63 5.40
CA VAL A 12 6.78 -7.74 6.67
C VAL A 12 5.83 -7.48 7.83
N VAL A 13 5.11 -6.36 7.76
CA VAL A 13 4.12 -5.95 8.76
C VAL A 13 2.83 -5.57 8.04
N THR A 14 1.70 -6.11 8.50
CA THR A 14 0.38 -5.85 7.89
C THR A 14 -0.12 -4.42 8.10
N GLY A 15 0.26 -3.78 9.21
CA GLY A 15 -0.26 -2.46 9.60
C GLY A 15 -1.71 -2.50 10.10
N SER A 16 -2.26 -1.32 10.40
CA SER A 16 -3.58 -1.14 11.02
C SER A 16 -4.53 -0.30 10.16
N ILE A 17 -5.81 -0.65 10.22
CA ILE A 17 -6.90 0.19 9.74
C ILE A 17 -7.23 1.18 10.85
N ILE A 18 -7.07 2.47 10.57
CA ILE A 18 -7.39 3.57 11.49
C ILE A 18 -8.68 4.23 11.01
N PRO A 19 -9.74 4.31 11.83
CA PRO A 19 -11.05 4.81 11.40
C PRO A 19 -11.00 6.20 10.76
N GLU A 20 -10.25 7.12 11.36
CA GLU A 20 -10.08 8.51 10.89
C GLU A 20 -9.57 8.58 9.44
N LEU A 21 -8.70 7.64 9.04
CA LEU A 21 -8.07 7.62 7.73
C LEU A 21 -8.90 6.79 6.73
N HIS A 22 -9.42 5.64 7.16
CA HIS A 22 -10.02 4.66 6.25
C HIS A 22 -11.53 4.83 6.06
N TYR A 23 -12.19 5.51 7.00
CA TYR A 23 -13.62 5.77 6.99
C TYR A 23 -13.96 7.26 7.18
N GLY A 24 -12.95 8.13 7.23
CA GLY A 24 -13.12 9.59 7.35
C GLY A 24 -13.18 10.33 6.01
N PRO A 25 -13.12 11.68 6.02
CA PRO A 25 -13.23 12.52 4.82
C PRO A 25 -12.23 12.20 3.70
N TYR A 26 -11.07 11.63 4.06
CA TYR A 26 -9.99 11.29 3.13
C TYR A 26 -9.95 9.80 2.77
N LEU A 27 -11.03 9.04 3.02
CA LEU A 27 -11.03 7.59 2.86
C LEU A 27 -10.47 7.15 1.51
N ARG A 28 -10.84 7.81 0.41
CA ARG A 28 -10.49 7.40 -0.95
C ARG A 28 -8.98 7.27 -1.16
N ASP A 29 -8.17 8.11 -0.52
CA ASP A 29 -6.72 8.11 -0.68
C ASP A 29 -6.03 6.94 0.05
N TRP A 30 -6.75 6.29 0.95
CA TRP A 30 -6.29 5.14 1.74
C TRP A 30 -6.74 3.79 1.15
N TRP A 31 -7.29 3.78 -0.06
CA TRP A 31 -7.76 2.57 -0.74
C TRP A 31 -7.21 2.48 -2.17
N VAL A 32 -6.62 1.34 -2.50
CA VAL A 32 -6.20 1.00 -3.86
C VAL A 32 -7.34 0.25 -4.54
N PHE A 33 -7.81 0.79 -5.67
CA PHE A 33 -8.88 0.19 -6.47
C PHE A 33 -8.26 -0.65 -7.59
N PRO A 34 -8.41 -1.99 -7.58
CA PRO A 34 -7.94 -2.85 -8.66
C PRO A 34 -8.59 -2.47 -9.99
N LYS A 35 -7.81 -2.50 -11.08
CA LYS A 35 -8.35 -2.25 -12.43
C LYS A 35 -9.16 -3.43 -12.97
N GLU A 36 -8.89 -4.63 -12.47
CA GLU A 36 -9.59 -5.83 -12.91
C GLU A 36 -10.92 -5.98 -12.19
N LYS A 37 -12.00 -6.17 -12.97
CA LYS A 37 -13.37 -6.34 -12.48
C LYS A 37 -13.59 -7.62 -11.66
N THR A 38 -12.58 -8.48 -11.55
CA THR A 38 -12.63 -9.74 -10.78
C THR A 38 -12.50 -9.48 -9.28
N GLN A 39 -11.92 -8.35 -8.87
CA GLN A 39 -11.74 -8.00 -7.47
C GLN A 39 -12.63 -6.80 -7.12
N ASN A 40 -13.84 -7.09 -6.65
CA ASN A 40 -14.88 -6.09 -6.38
C ASN A 40 -14.61 -5.19 -5.16
N TYR A 41 -13.60 -5.52 -4.35
CA TYR A 41 -13.32 -4.80 -3.11
C TYR A 41 -11.99 -4.04 -3.18
N PRO A 42 -11.97 -2.76 -2.78
CA PRO A 42 -10.73 -2.01 -2.70
C PRO A 42 -9.80 -2.58 -1.62
N ILE A 43 -8.50 -2.40 -1.82
CA ILE A 43 -7.46 -2.87 -0.90
C ILE A 43 -6.97 -1.69 -0.04
N PRO A 44 -7.00 -1.78 1.30
CA PRO A 44 -6.60 -0.66 2.15
C PRO A 44 -5.08 -0.50 2.22
N LEU A 45 -4.60 0.75 2.18
CA LEU A 45 -3.24 1.13 2.54
C LEU A 45 -3.14 1.29 4.06
N ARG A 46 -2.79 0.22 4.75
CA ARG A 46 -2.81 0.23 6.22
C ARG A 46 -1.67 1.07 6.80
N LEU A 47 -1.96 1.84 7.86
CA LEU A 47 -0.94 2.62 8.56
C LEU A 47 0.05 1.67 9.25
N GLY A 48 1.36 1.89 9.06
CA GLY A 48 2.39 0.99 9.56
C GLY A 48 2.56 -0.30 8.76
N LEU A 49 1.90 -0.44 7.60
CA LEU A 49 2.21 -1.50 6.64
C LEU A 49 3.69 -1.39 6.24
N GLU A 50 4.40 -2.50 6.29
CA GLU A 50 5.81 -2.60 5.86
C GLU A 50 5.95 -3.68 4.80
N VAL A 51 6.56 -3.31 3.67
CA VAL A 51 6.84 -4.21 2.55
C VAL A 51 8.32 -4.13 2.23
N MET A 52 8.96 -5.30 2.19
CA MET A 52 10.34 -5.44 1.75
C MET A 52 10.38 -5.61 0.23
N ILE A 53 11.17 -4.78 -0.44
CA ILE A 53 11.36 -4.82 -1.89
C ILE A 53 12.84 -4.92 -2.24
N GLN A 54 13.14 -5.36 -3.46
CA GLN A 54 14.49 -5.42 -4.01
C GLN A 54 14.63 -4.38 -5.12
N LEU A 55 15.50 -3.39 -4.93
CA LEU A 55 15.82 -2.39 -5.96
C LEU A 55 17.30 -2.47 -6.28
N ASN A 56 17.65 -2.69 -7.55
CA ASN A 56 19.04 -2.86 -7.99
C ASN A 56 19.82 -3.86 -7.11
N ASN A 57 19.21 -5.00 -6.82
CA ASN A 57 19.74 -6.07 -5.95
C ASN A 57 20.02 -5.65 -4.49
N ASN A 58 19.48 -4.52 -4.04
CA ASN A 58 19.57 -4.07 -2.66
C ASN A 58 18.19 -4.16 -1.98
N PRO A 59 18.11 -4.71 -0.74
CA PRO A 59 16.86 -4.78 0.00
C PRO A 59 16.49 -3.42 0.60
N PHE A 60 15.23 -3.03 0.44
CA PHE A 60 14.63 -1.86 1.08
C PHE A 60 13.35 -2.27 1.80
N ILE A 61 13.02 -1.56 2.89
CA ILE A 61 11.71 -1.65 3.53
C ILE A 61 10.98 -0.33 3.29
N ILE A 62 9.81 -0.41 2.65
CA ILE A 62 8.89 0.71 2.53
C ILE A 62 7.88 0.60 3.67
N ARG A 63 7.66 1.71 4.38
CA ARG A 63 6.69 1.82 5.46
C ARG A 63 5.65 2.90 5.18
N ILE A 64 4.38 2.57 5.36
CA ILE A 64 3.29 3.56 5.30
C ILE A 64 3.22 4.32 6.62
N VAL A 65 3.32 5.64 6.54
CA VAL A 65 3.25 6.56 7.70
C VAL A 65 2.21 7.65 7.45
N ARG A 66 1.65 8.19 8.53
CA ARG A 66 0.75 9.35 8.48
C ARG A 66 1.64 10.60 8.46
N ASN A 67 1.41 11.50 7.50
CA ASN A 67 2.03 12.81 7.56
C ASN A 67 1.42 13.60 8.74
N VAL A 68 2.27 14.14 9.61
CA VAL A 68 1.91 14.93 10.80
C VAL A 68 2.21 16.42 10.64
N HIS A 69 2.47 16.87 9.41
CA HIS A 69 2.71 18.28 9.06
C HIS A 69 1.47 18.93 8.49
#